data_AF-A0A8H5EW36-F1
#
_entry.id   AF-A0A8H5EW36-F1
#
_cell.length_a   1.000
_cell.length_b   1.000
_cell.length_c   1.000
_cell.angle_alpha   90.00
_cell.angle_beta   90.00
_cell.angle_gamma   90.00
#
_symmetry.space_group_name_H-M   'P 1'
#
loop_
_entity.id
_entity.type
_entity.pdbx_description
1 polymer ?
#
loop_
_entity_poly.entity_id
_entity_poly.type
_entity_poly.pdbx_seq_one_letter_code
_entity_poly.pdbx_strand_id
1 'polypeptide(L)'
;MDITGNEAADEIARNAAAGATSRAARLPEYLKKSLPHRRTAARQLIRAAIDQQATAIWERSPRHNQVTKRLALPDRKFYRSLETLPRKHASIITQIITGHIPLAAHLFKIRKVESPLCPACHEHNETVDHFIIHCPVHNTPRTELLQGLIQSQHNITHLLSTKELRARLLNYVAATGRMRAVFGNIPVLDEKAREDEIAETESSEDDDDDESEERRAP
;
A
#
# COMPACT_ATOMS: atom_id res chain seq x y z
N MET A 1 46.45 -20.13 15.74
CA MET A 1 46.79 -19.69 17.11
C MET A 1 45.62 -18.87 17.59
N ASP A 2 44.81 -19.41 18.50
CA ASP A 2 43.76 -18.64 19.16
C ASP A 2 44.42 -17.60 20.06
N ILE A 3 44.07 -16.33 19.82
CA ILE A 3 44.51 -15.23 20.65
C ILE A 3 43.59 -15.25 21.87
N THR A 4 44.10 -15.72 23.01
CA THR A 4 43.36 -15.93 24.27
C THR A 4 42.57 -14.70 24.75
N GLY A 5 42.96 -13.49 24.32
CA GLY A 5 42.24 -12.25 24.60
C GLY A 5 40.95 -12.06 23.78
N ASN A 6 40.83 -12.71 22.62
CA ASN A 6 39.69 -12.53 21.71
C ASN A 6 38.43 -13.23 22.24
N GLU A 7 38.58 -14.43 22.81
CA GLU A 7 37.47 -15.14 23.44
C GLU A 7 36.92 -14.39 24.66
N ALA A 8 37.80 -13.81 25.48
CA ALA A 8 37.40 -12.98 26.62
C ALA A 8 36.70 -11.69 26.18
N ALA A 9 37.16 -11.08 25.08
CA ALA A 9 36.51 -9.91 24.50
C ALA A 9 35.10 -10.23 23.98
N ASP A 10 34.94 -11.35 23.27
CA ASP A 10 33.65 -11.82 22.77
C ASP A 10 32.68 -12.18 23.90
N GLU A 11 33.16 -12.76 24.99
CA GLU A 11 32.35 -13.03 26.17
C GLU A 11 31.85 -11.75 26.82
N ILE A 12 32.71 -10.72 26.95
CA ILE A 12 32.32 -9.40 27.45
C ILE A 12 31.30 -8.73 26.52
N ALA A 13 31.50 -8.81 25.19
CA ALA A 13 30.57 -8.26 24.21
C ALA A 13 29.19 -8.95 24.27
N ARG A 14 29.16 -10.27 24.42
CA ARG A 14 27.93 -11.06 24.58
C ARG A 14 27.20 -10.69 25.87
N ASN A 15 27.93 -10.55 26.98
CA ASN A 15 27.37 -10.14 28.27
C ASN A 15 26.80 -8.70 28.20
N ALA A 16 27.49 -7.78 27.52
CA ALA A 16 27.01 -6.42 27.31
C ALA A 16 25.75 -6.36 26.44
N ALA A 17 25.67 -7.18 25.37
CA ALA A 17 24.48 -7.28 24.52
C ALA A 17 23.26 -7.83 25.28
N ALA A 18 23.48 -8.70 26.27
CA ALA A 18 22.45 -9.17 27.19
C ALA A 18 22.03 -8.13 28.26
N GLY A 19 22.61 -6.93 28.24
CA GLY A 19 22.28 -5.82 29.14
C GLY A 19 23.15 -5.73 30.40
N ALA A 20 24.18 -6.58 30.56
CA ALA A 20 25.10 -6.46 31.68
C ALA A 20 25.94 -5.18 31.53
N THR A 21 25.88 -4.30 32.53
CA THR A 21 26.64 -3.05 32.53
C THR A 21 27.80 -3.13 33.53
N SER A 22 28.94 -2.53 33.19
CA SER A 22 30.06 -2.44 34.13
C SER A 22 29.68 -1.63 35.37
N ARG A 23 30.27 -1.97 36.53
CA ARG A 23 30.10 -1.20 37.77
C ARG A 23 30.55 0.25 37.55
N ALA A 24 29.76 1.22 38.03
CA ALA A 24 30.05 2.65 37.84
C ALA A 24 31.43 3.10 38.34
N ALA A 25 31.98 2.43 39.36
CA ALA A 25 33.32 2.68 39.88
C ALA A 25 34.45 2.34 38.87
N ARG A 26 34.20 1.46 37.91
CA ARG A 26 35.15 1.05 36.86
C ARG A 26 34.94 1.81 35.54
N LEU A 27 33.88 2.61 35.43
CA LEU A 27 33.63 3.43 34.26
C LEU A 27 34.51 4.69 34.33
N PRO A 28 35.12 5.11 33.21
CA PRO A 28 35.74 6.43 33.09
C PRO A 28 34.74 7.55 33.39
N GLU A 29 35.21 8.67 33.96
CA GLU A 29 34.39 9.80 34.43
C GLU A 29 33.37 10.31 33.39
N TYR A 30 33.75 10.29 32.10
CA TYR A 30 32.92 10.73 30.98
C TYR A 30 31.77 9.77 30.63
N LEU A 31 31.88 8.47 30.96
CA LEU A 31 30.82 7.47 30.78
C LEU A 31 29.93 7.30 32.01
N LYS A 32 30.27 7.94 33.14
CA LYS A 32 29.40 7.98 34.33
C LYS A 32 28.21 8.94 34.14
N LYS A 33 28.31 9.89 33.20
CA LYS A 33 27.22 10.80 32.84
C LYS A 33 26.17 10.06 32.03
N SER A 34 24.90 10.41 32.22
CA SER A 34 23.82 9.87 31.39
C SER A 34 24.09 10.16 29.91
N LEU A 35 24.02 9.13 29.08
CA LEU A 35 24.16 9.30 27.64
C LEU A 35 23.09 10.26 27.12
N PRO A 36 23.44 11.17 26.20
CA PRO A 36 22.44 12.01 25.56
C PRO A 36 21.40 11.13 24.86
N HIS A 37 20.14 11.55 24.95
CA HIS A 37 19.05 10.78 24.38
C HIS A 37 19.22 10.67 22.85
N ARG A 38 19.17 9.45 22.31
CA ARG A 38 19.24 9.24 20.86
C ARG A 38 18.00 9.83 20.21
N ARG A 39 18.18 10.80 19.31
CA ARG A 39 17.07 11.47 18.58
C ARG A 39 16.17 10.46 17.87
N THR A 40 16.75 9.39 17.33
CA THR A 40 16.02 8.30 16.65
C THR A 40 15.15 7.51 17.63
N ALA A 41 15.67 7.16 18.81
CA ALA A 41 14.93 6.45 19.85
C ALA A 41 13.74 7.28 20.38
N ALA A 42 13.94 8.57 20.65
CA ALA A 42 12.85 9.49 21.00
C ALA A 42 11.76 9.53 19.92
N ARG A 43 12.14 9.68 18.65
CA ARG A 43 11.19 9.72 17.53
C ARG A 43 10.39 8.42 17.42
N GLN A 44 11.02 7.26 17.62
CA GLN A 44 10.35 5.97 17.58
C GLN A 44 9.33 5.83 18.71
N LEU A 45 9.68 6.22 19.93
CA LEU A 45 8.76 6.21 21.08
C LEU A 45 7.55 7.11 20.85
N ILE A 46 7.78 8.33 20.36
CA ILE A 46 6.70 9.28 20.07
C ILE A 46 5.79 8.73 18.95
N ARG A 47 6.36 8.20 17.87
CA ARG A 47 5.58 7.61 16.77
C ARG A 47 4.73 6.43 17.27
N ALA A 48 5.31 5.54 18.08
CA ALA A 48 4.57 4.42 18.64
C ALA A 48 3.39 4.88 19.52
N ALA A 49 3.58 5.92 20.33
CA ALA A 49 2.51 6.50 21.14
C ALA A 49 1.39 7.12 20.26
N ILE A 50 1.76 7.85 19.20
CA ILE A 50 0.80 8.40 18.23
C ILE A 50 0.02 7.28 17.54
N ASP A 51 0.71 6.24 17.06
CA ASP A 51 0.09 5.11 16.36
C ASP A 51 -0.90 4.36 17.27
N GLN A 52 -0.55 4.17 18.55
CA GLN A 52 -1.45 3.58 19.55
C GLN A 52 -2.70 4.45 19.77
N GLN A 53 -2.51 5.75 19.96
CA GLN A 53 -3.62 6.68 20.16
C GLN A 53 -4.53 6.75 18.93
N ALA A 54 -3.94 6.81 17.74
CA ALA A 54 -4.68 6.84 16.48
C ALA A 54 -5.50 5.56 16.29
N THR A 55 -4.93 4.40 16.62
CA THR A 55 -5.63 3.10 16.58
C THR A 55 -6.82 3.08 17.53
N ALA A 56 -6.63 3.50 18.78
CA ALA A 56 -7.71 3.55 19.77
C ALA A 56 -8.85 4.52 19.37
N ILE A 57 -8.51 5.70 18.83
CA ILE A 57 -9.49 6.65 18.31
C ILE A 57 -10.26 6.03 17.13
N TRP A 58 -9.55 5.36 16.23
CA TRP A 58 -10.13 4.72 15.06
C TRP A 58 -11.12 3.64 15.46
N GLU A 59 -10.73 2.70 16.32
CA GLU A 59 -11.56 1.60 16.82
C GLU A 59 -12.82 2.06 17.54
N ARG A 60 -12.72 3.15 18.32
CA ARG A 60 -13.86 3.73 19.03
C ARG A 60 -14.87 4.41 18.10
N SER A 61 -14.48 4.73 16.86
CA SER A 61 -15.36 5.44 15.95
C SER A 61 -16.53 4.56 15.48
N PRO A 62 -17.76 5.09 15.36
CA PRO A 62 -18.88 4.33 14.77
C PRO A 62 -18.63 3.89 13.33
N ARG A 63 -17.70 4.59 12.66
CA ARG A 63 -17.27 4.32 11.28
C ARG A 63 -16.32 3.15 11.19
N HIS A 64 -15.64 2.77 12.28
CA HIS A 64 -14.72 1.63 12.32
C HIS A 64 -15.40 0.39 11.74
N ASN A 65 -16.49 -0.06 12.36
CA ASN A 65 -17.23 -1.25 11.94
C ASN A 65 -17.77 -1.17 10.50
N GLN A 66 -18.17 0.01 10.03
CA GLN A 66 -18.68 0.17 8.67
C GLN A 66 -17.56 0.10 7.63
N VAL A 67 -16.39 0.64 7.98
CA VAL A 67 -15.19 0.61 7.16
C VAL A 67 -14.56 -0.78 7.21
N THR A 68 -14.26 -1.37 8.37
CA THR A 68 -13.68 -2.74 8.46
C THR A 68 -14.56 -3.83 7.86
N LYS A 69 -15.89 -3.71 7.87
CA LYS A 69 -16.78 -4.68 7.20
C LYS A 69 -16.81 -4.55 5.68
N ARG A 70 -16.65 -3.34 5.14
CA ARG A 70 -16.71 -3.06 3.69
C ARG A 70 -15.34 -3.10 3.03
N LEU A 71 -14.33 -2.75 3.80
CA LEU A 71 -12.95 -2.63 3.40
C LEU A 71 -12.19 -3.65 4.25
N ALA A 72 -11.81 -4.77 3.64
CA ALA A 72 -10.56 -5.39 4.01
C ALA A 72 -9.48 -4.34 3.70
N LEU A 73 -9.27 -3.40 4.64
CA LEU A 73 -8.45 -2.22 4.43
C LEU A 73 -7.07 -2.74 4.04
N PRO A 74 -6.63 -2.45 2.82
CA PRO A 74 -5.42 -3.07 2.35
C PRO A 74 -4.21 -2.48 3.11
N ASP A 75 -3.16 -3.28 3.28
CA ASP A 75 -2.00 -2.93 4.11
C ASP A 75 -1.25 -1.68 3.58
N ARG A 76 -0.39 -1.05 4.39
CA ARG A 76 0.50 0.05 3.97
C ARG A 76 1.27 -0.29 2.70
N LYS A 77 1.65 -1.56 2.52
CA LYS A 77 2.29 -2.07 1.30
C LYS A 77 1.41 -1.89 0.06
N PHE A 78 0.11 -2.14 0.19
CA PHE A 78 -0.83 -1.93 -0.91
C PHE A 78 -0.92 -0.46 -1.28
N TYR A 79 -1.08 0.44 -0.31
CA TYR A 79 -1.16 1.87 -0.61
C TYR A 79 0.11 2.40 -1.28
N ARG A 80 1.30 1.98 -0.81
CA ARG A 80 2.57 2.27 -1.51
C ARG A 80 2.57 1.76 -2.94
N SER A 81 1.99 0.59 -3.20
CA SER A 81 1.88 0.05 -4.56
C SER A 81 0.89 0.81 -5.47
N LEU A 82 0.04 1.66 -4.90
CA LEU A 82 -0.81 2.58 -5.66
C LEU A 82 -0.13 3.92 -5.93
N GLU A 83 0.85 4.33 -5.12
CA GLU A 83 1.61 5.57 -5.33
C GLU A 83 2.40 5.54 -6.64
N THR A 84 2.81 4.35 -7.10
CA THR A 84 3.50 4.16 -8.38
C THR A 84 2.56 4.17 -9.59
N LEU A 85 1.24 4.21 -9.38
CA LEU A 85 0.27 4.23 -10.49
C LEU A 85 -0.09 5.67 -10.86
N PRO A 86 -0.47 5.93 -12.13
CA PRO A 86 -1.01 7.22 -12.50
C PRO A 86 -2.22 7.56 -11.62
N ARG A 87 -2.32 8.84 -11.23
CA ARG A 87 -3.33 9.33 -10.28
C ARG A 87 -4.76 8.89 -10.61
N LYS A 88 -5.10 8.79 -11.90
CA LYS A 88 -6.42 8.34 -12.36
C LYS A 88 -6.69 6.88 -11.99
N HIS A 89 -5.74 5.98 -12.26
CA HIS A 89 -5.85 4.55 -11.93
C HIS A 89 -5.91 4.33 -10.42
N ALA A 90 -5.05 5.01 -9.65
CA ALA A 90 -5.08 4.97 -8.19
C ALA A 90 -6.42 5.45 -7.62
N SER A 91 -6.99 6.52 -8.19
CA SER A 91 -8.33 7.01 -7.82
C SER A 91 -9.42 5.98 -8.10
N ILE A 92 -9.42 5.33 -9.26
CA ILE A 92 -10.41 4.31 -9.61
C ILE A 92 -10.34 3.15 -8.62
N ILE A 93 -9.14 2.62 -8.36
CA ILE A 93 -8.95 1.51 -7.40
C ILE A 93 -9.45 1.90 -6.01
N THR A 94 -9.11 3.11 -5.54
CA THR A 94 -9.55 3.62 -4.24
C THR A 94 -11.07 3.72 -4.15
N GLN A 95 -11.74 4.13 -5.24
CA GLN A 95 -13.20 4.22 -5.30
C GLN A 95 -13.87 2.84 -5.37
N ILE A 96 -13.27 1.86 -6.07
CA ILE A 96 -13.73 0.45 -6.07
C ILE A 96 -13.69 -0.08 -4.63
N ILE A 97 -12.54 0.08 -3.98
CA ILE A 97 -12.27 -0.39 -2.61
C ILE A 97 -13.27 0.21 -1.64
N THR A 98 -13.46 1.52 -1.68
CA THR A 98 -14.37 2.22 -0.76
C THR A 98 -15.85 2.12 -1.15
N GLY A 99 -16.16 1.58 -2.34
CA GLY A 99 -17.52 1.52 -2.88
C GLY A 99 -18.12 2.89 -3.23
N HIS A 100 -17.28 3.93 -3.35
CA HIS A 100 -17.68 5.30 -3.73
C HIS A 100 -17.50 5.58 -5.23
N ILE A 101 -17.45 4.52 -6.03
CA ILE A 101 -17.37 4.61 -7.48
C ILE A 101 -18.73 5.05 -8.06
N PRO A 102 -18.80 5.79 -9.18
CA PRO A 102 -20.04 6.35 -9.72
C PRO A 102 -20.93 5.30 -10.43
N LEU A 103 -21.26 4.22 -9.73
CA LEU A 103 -22.28 3.24 -10.10
C LEU A 103 -23.63 3.63 -9.49
N ALA A 104 -24.73 3.20 -10.09
CA ALA A 104 -26.09 3.60 -9.73
C ALA A 104 -26.40 3.34 -8.24
N ALA A 105 -25.91 2.24 -7.65
CA ALA A 105 -26.14 1.97 -6.23
C ALA A 105 -25.48 3.01 -5.30
N HIS A 106 -24.33 3.57 -5.67
CA HIS A 106 -23.69 4.65 -4.91
C HIS A 106 -24.35 6.00 -5.22
N LEU A 107 -24.59 6.29 -6.50
CA LEU A 107 -25.25 7.53 -6.94
C LEU A 107 -26.65 7.69 -6.34
N PHE A 108 -27.40 6.59 -6.17
CA PHE A 108 -28.71 6.59 -5.54
C PHE A 108 -28.62 6.97 -4.04
N LYS A 109 -27.61 6.45 -3.33
CA LYS A 109 -27.38 6.80 -1.91
C LYS A 109 -27.13 8.28 -1.71
N ILE A 110 -26.45 8.93 -2.66
CA ILE A 110 -26.19 10.38 -2.64
C ILE A 110 -27.28 11.19 -3.40
N ARG A 111 -28.39 10.55 -3.77
CA ARG A 111 -29.56 11.15 -4.44
C ARG A 111 -29.24 11.84 -5.77
N LYS A 112 -28.28 11.30 -6.53
CA LYS A 112 -27.92 11.77 -7.87
C LYS A 112 -28.63 11.04 -9.00
N VAL A 113 -29.21 9.88 -8.72
CA VAL A 113 -30.06 9.11 -9.63
C VAL A 113 -31.29 8.64 -8.89
N GLU A 114 -32.37 8.38 -9.63
CA GLU A 114 -33.68 7.99 -9.07
C GLU A 114 -33.77 6.51 -8.72
N SER A 115 -32.91 5.67 -9.31
CA SER A 115 -32.92 4.22 -9.11
C SER A 115 -31.51 3.65 -8.89
N PRO A 116 -31.34 2.68 -7.97
CA PRO A 116 -30.08 1.98 -7.77
C PRO A 116 -29.82 0.87 -8.80
N LEU A 117 -30.77 0.59 -9.71
CA LEU A 117 -30.68 -0.49 -10.69
C LEU A 117 -29.55 -0.27 -11.70
N CYS A 118 -28.96 -1.37 -12.15
CA CYS A 118 -27.96 -1.38 -13.20
C CYS A 118 -28.58 -0.90 -14.52
N PRO A 119 -28.06 0.17 -15.14
CA PRO A 119 -28.58 0.67 -16.42
C PRO A 119 -28.24 -0.27 -17.59
N ALA A 120 -27.37 -1.27 -17.39
CA ALA A 120 -27.03 -2.24 -18.40
C ALA A 120 -28.00 -3.43 -18.38
N CYS A 121 -28.13 -4.12 -17.24
CA CYS A 121 -28.96 -5.33 -17.14
C CYS A 121 -30.36 -5.10 -16.57
N HIS A 122 -30.64 -3.97 -15.91
CA HIS A 122 -31.94 -3.62 -15.30
C HIS A 122 -32.51 -4.59 -14.26
N GLU A 123 -31.79 -5.66 -13.90
CA GLU A 123 -32.29 -6.69 -12.97
C GLU A 123 -31.84 -6.49 -11.53
N HIS A 124 -30.61 -6.02 -11.32
CA HIS A 124 -29.98 -5.93 -10.01
C HIS A 124 -29.44 -4.53 -9.74
N ASN A 125 -29.25 -4.19 -8.47
CA ASN A 125 -28.61 -2.93 -8.09
C ASN A 125 -27.16 -2.89 -8.59
N GLU A 126 -26.73 -1.76 -9.15
CA GLU A 126 -25.37 -1.57 -9.67
C GLU A 126 -24.34 -1.39 -8.54
N THR A 127 -24.08 -2.45 -7.79
CA THR A 127 -22.99 -2.50 -6.80
C THR A 127 -21.66 -2.79 -7.50
N VAL A 128 -20.54 -2.54 -6.82
CA VAL A 128 -19.20 -2.88 -7.31
C VAL A 128 -19.10 -4.38 -7.64
N ASP A 129 -19.65 -5.21 -6.75
CA ASP A 129 -19.70 -6.65 -6.88
C ASP A 129 -20.54 -7.10 -8.09
N HIS A 130 -21.75 -6.52 -8.24
CA HIS A 130 -22.57 -6.79 -9.41
C HIS A 130 -21.86 -6.37 -10.70
N PHE A 131 -21.31 -5.16 -10.75
CA PHE A 131 -20.61 -4.63 -11.92
C PHE A 131 -19.48 -5.57 -12.35
N ILE A 132 -18.52 -5.82 -11.46
CA ILE A 132 -17.29 -6.58 -11.78
C ILE A 132 -17.58 -8.06 -11.99
N ILE A 133 -18.41 -8.70 -11.15
CA ILE A 133 -18.48 -10.17 -11.05
C ILE A 133 -19.74 -10.75 -11.71
N HIS A 134 -20.89 -10.08 -11.59
CA HIS A 134 -22.18 -10.70 -11.90
C HIS A 134 -22.90 -10.13 -13.13
N CYS A 135 -22.60 -8.92 -13.56
CA CYS A 135 -23.39 -8.23 -14.59
C CYS A 135 -23.29 -8.95 -15.94
N PRO A 136 -24.38 -9.50 -16.50
CA PRO A 136 -24.32 -10.32 -17.72
C PRO A 136 -23.86 -9.52 -18.95
N VAL A 137 -24.16 -8.22 -18.99
CA VAL A 137 -23.78 -7.35 -20.13
C VAL A 137 -22.27 -7.18 -20.26
N HIS A 138 -21.52 -7.26 -19.16
CA HIS A 138 -20.08 -7.10 -19.16
C HIS A 138 -19.33 -8.44 -19.20
N ASN A 139 -19.94 -9.49 -19.76
CA ASN A 139 -19.32 -10.82 -19.76
C ASN A 139 -18.05 -10.90 -20.61
N THR A 140 -18.04 -10.28 -21.79
CA THR A 140 -16.86 -10.26 -22.68
C THR A 140 -15.61 -9.65 -22.03
N PRO A 141 -15.64 -8.42 -21.48
CA PRO A 141 -14.46 -7.90 -20.78
C PRO A 141 -14.18 -8.68 -19.48
N ARG A 142 -15.19 -9.31 -18.87
CA ARG A 142 -14.99 -10.12 -17.66
C ARG A 142 -14.23 -11.41 -17.92
N THR A 143 -14.42 -12.05 -19.08
CA THR A 143 -13.67 -13.27 -19.41
C THR A 143 -12.17 -12.99 -19.49
N GLU A 144 -11.77 -11.82 -19.98
CA GLU A 144 -10.36 -11.38 -19.97
C GLU A 144 -9.88 -11.07 -18.55
N LEU A 145 -10.68 -10.34 -17.76
CA LEU A 145 -10.37 -10.04 -16.36
C LEU A 145 -10.10 -11.29 -15.52
N LEU A 146 -10.96 -12.31 -15.69
CA LEU A 146 -10.95 -13.53 -14.89
C LEU A 146 -10.13 -14.66 -15.53
N GLN A 147 -9.42 -14.38 -16.63
CA GLN A 147 -8.65 -15.39 -17.33
C GLN A 147 -7.58 -16.01 -16.42
N GLY A 148 -7.64 -17.34 -16.27
CA GLY A 148 -6.70 -18.10 -15.43
C GLY A 148 -7.04 -18.10 -13.93
N LEU A 149 -8.15 -17.48 -13.52
CA LEU A 149 -8.64 -17.54 -12.15
C LEU A 149 -9.64 -18.70 -11.97
N ILE A 150 -9.65 -19.30 -10.78
CA ILE A 150 -10.70 -20.25 -10.38
C ILE A 150 -11.91 -19.49 -9.81
N GLN A 151 -13.09 -20.12 -9.82
CA GLN A 151 -14.34 -19.48 -9.40
C GLN A 151 -14.29 -18.90 -7.97
N SER A 152 -13.59 -19.54 -7.03
CA SER A 152 -13.43 -19.02 -5.66
C SER A 152 -12.61 -17.72 -5.58
N GLN A 153 -11.81 -17.43 -6.60
CA GLN A 153 -11.01 -16.21 -6.75
C GLN A 153 -11.79 -15.09 -7.45
N HIS A 154 -13.02 -15.33 -7.88
CA HIS A 154 -13.90 -14.30 -8.42
C HIS A 154 -14.45 -13.45 -7.26
N ASN A 155 -13.57 -12.65 -6.66
CA ASN A 155 -13.90 -11.73 -5.60
C ASN A 155 -13.00 -10.48 -5.69
N ILE A 156 -13.55 -9.34 -5.26
CA ILE A 156 -12.87 -8.04 -5.37
C ILE A 156 -11.54 -8.05 -4.59
N THR A 157 -11.49 -8.72 -3.44
CA THR A 157 -10.27 -8.76 -2.60
C THR A 157 -9.11 -9.46 -3.31
N HIS A 158 -9.39 -10.54 -4.05
CA HIS A 158 -8.38 -11.26 -4.83
C HIS A 158 -7.95 -10.44 -6.05
N LEU A 159 -8.89 -9.80 -6.76
CA LEU A 159 -8.58 -8.95 -7.92
C LEU A 159 -7.69 -7.74 -7.56
N LEU A 160 -7.72 -7.30 -6.31
CA LEU A 160 -6.89 -6.19 -5.82
C LEU A 160 -5.54 -6.63 -5.26
N SER A 161 -5.31 -7.94 -5.09
CA SER A 161 -4.13 -8.46 -4.38
C SER A 161 -2.81 -8.18 -5.12
N THR A 162 -2.71 -8.58 -6.38
CA THR A 162 -1.48 -8.45 -7.19
C THR A 162 -1.51 -7.25 -8.12
N LYS A 163 -0.32 -6.76 -8.53
CA LYS A 163 -0.19 -5.66 -9.49
C LYS A 163 -0.84 -6.00 -10.84
N GLU A 164 -0.63 -7.23 -11.31
CA GLU A 164 -1.20 -7.76 -12.56
C GLU A 164 -2.73 -7.76 -12.53
N LEU A 165 -3.34 -8.34 -11.50
CA LEU A 165 -4.81 -8.38 -11.40
C LEU A 165 -5.43 -6.99 -11.30
N ARG A 166 -4.73 -6.03 -10.67
CA ARG A 166 -5.14 -4.62 -10.68
C ARG A 166 -5.09 -4.00 -12.07
N ALA A 167 -4.06 -4.31 -12.87
CA ALA A 167 -3.97 -3.84 -14.25
C ALA A 167 -5.12 -4.41 -15.09
N ARG A 168 -5.38 -5.71 -15.00
CA ARG A 168 -6.54 -6.36 -15.66
C ARG A 168 -7.87 -5.74 -15.22
N LEU A 169 -8.03 -5.45 -13.93
CA LEU A 169 -9.23 -4.77 -13.41
C LEU A 169 -9.40 -3.37 -14.00
N LEU A 170 -8.32 -2.60 -14.12
CA LEU A 170 -8.35 -1.27 -14.73
C LEU A 170 -8.69 -1.34 -16.22
N ASN A 171 -8.14 -2.33 -16.94
CA ASN A 171 -8.45 -2.59 -18.34
C ASN A 171 -9.91 -3.01 -18.53
N TYR A 172 -10.46 -3.82 -17.62
CA TYR A 172 -11.89 -4.13 -17.57
C TYR A 172 -12.75 -2.85 -17.43
N VAL A 173 -12.39 -1.96 -16.50
CA VAL A 173 -13.12 -0.69 -16.32
C VAL A 173 -13.03 0.19 -17.57
N ALA A 174 -11.88 0.21 -18.25
CA ALA A 174 -11.70 0.93 -19.51
C ALA A 174 -12.56 0.33 -20.65
N ALA A 175 -12.54 -0.99 -20.80
CA ALA A 175 -13.23 -1.73 -21.85
C ALA A 175 -14.76 -1.64 -21.72
N THR A 176 -15.29 -1.66 -20.49
CA THR A 176 -16.74 -1.51 -20.26
C THR A 176 -17.26 -0.13 -20.64
N GLY A 177 -16.40 0.90 -20.65
CA GLY A 177 -16.79 2.29 -20.97
C GLY A 177 -17.77 2.93 -19.97
N ARG A 178 -18.20 2.20 -18.94
CA ARG A 178 -19.26 2.61 -18.01
C ARG A 178 -18.97 3.92 -17.28
N MET A 179 -17.69 4.21 -17.08
CA MET A 179 -17.23 5.39 -16.32
C MET A 179 -16.58 6.47 -17.19
N ARG A 180 -16.73 6.36 -18.52
CA ARG A 180 -16.20 7.34 -19.48
C ARG A 180 -16.72 8.75 -19.22
N ALA A 181 -17.96 8.89 -18.77
CA ALA A 181 -18.55 10.18 -18.41
C ALA A 181 -17.85 10.88 -17.24
N VAL A 182 -17.21 10.13 -16.33
CA VAL A 182 -16.59 10.69 -15.11
C VAL A 182 -15.08 10.79 -15.23
N PHE A 183 -14.42 9.75 -15.74
CA PHE A 183 -12.96 9.69 -15.84
C PHE A 183 -12.41 10.04 -17.22
N GLY A 184 -13.29 10.27 -18.20
CA GLY A 184 -12.90 10.44 -19.60
C GLY A 184 -12.29 9.15 -20.17
N ASN A 185 -11.28 9.29 -21.04
CA ASN A 185 -10.52 8.15 -21.51
C ASN A 185 -9.64 7.59 -20.36
N ILE A 186 -9.73 6.28 -20.13
CA ILE A 186 -8.91 5.57 -19.15
C ILE A 186 -7.81 4.86 -19.94
N PRO A 187 -6.53 5.25 -19.77
CA PRO A 187 -5.44 4.59 -20.47
C PRO A 187 -5.40 3.11 -20.12
N VAL A 188 -5.36 2.26 -21.14
CA VAL A 188 -5.14 0.81 -20.98
C VAL A 188 -3.71 0.62 -20.50
N LEU A 189 -3.54 -0.18 -19.44
CA LEU A 189 -2.22 -0.56 -18.98
C LEU A 189 -1.79 -1.78 -19.81
N ASP A 190 -0.82 -1.58 -20.70
CA ASP A 190 -0.13 -2.69 -21.36
C ASP A 190 0.90 -3.26 -20.38
N GLU A 191 0.82 -4.56 -20.13
CA GLU A 191 1.68 -5.27 -19.16
C GLU A 191 3.13 -5.37 -19.66
N LYS A 192 3.37 -5.33 -20.98
CA LYS A 192 4.74 -5.44 -21.55
C LYS A 192 5.54 -4.14 -21.52
N ALA A 193 4.92 -3.00 -21.77
CA ALA A 193 5.63 -1.73 -21.96
C ALA A 193 6.21 -1.14 -20.65
N ARG A 194 5.74 -1.60 -19.48
CA ARG A 194 6.10 -1.03 -18.17
C ARG A 194 7.28 -1.73 -17.48
N GLU A 195 7.63 -2.94 -17.87
CA GLU A 195 8.87 -3.57 -17.39
C GLU A 195 10.09 -2.90 -18.05
N ASP A 196 9.94 -2.48 -19.31
CA ASP A 196 10.96 -1.76 -20.06
C ASP A 196 11.17 -0.32 -19.53
N GLU A 197 10.11 0.43 -19.22
CA GLU A 197 10.23 1.80 -18.68
C GLU A 197 10.83 1.87 -17.27
N ILE A 198 10.55 0.88 -16.40
CA ILE A 198 11.13 0.84 -15.04
C ILE A 198 12.62 0.51 -15.10
N ALA A 199 13.02 -0.38 -16.01
CA ALA A 199 14.43 -0.70 -16.25
C ALA A 199 15.23 0.48 -16.83
N GLU A 200 14.61 1.35 -17.64
CA GLU A 200 15.25 2.56 -18.17
C GLU A 200 15.37 3.68 -17.13
N THR A 201 14.44 3.79 -16.16
CA THR A 201 14.58 4.76 -15.06
C THR A 201 15.60 4.33 -14.01
N GLU A 202 15.70 3.04 -13.68
CA GLU A 202 16.68 2.54 -12.70
C GLU A 202 18.13 2.56 -13.22
N SER A 203 18.37 2.61 -14.53
CA SER A 203 19.72 2.77 -15.11
C SER A 203 20.20 4.22 -15.22
N SER A 204 19.34 5.20 -14.92
CA SER A 204 19.64 6.63 -15.09
C SER A 204 19.97 7.38 -13.78
N GLU A 205 19.86 6.71 -12.62
CA GLU A 205 20.12 7.31 -11.30
C GLU A 205 21.51 6.96 -10.72
N ASP A 206 22.35 6.19 -11.43
CA ASP A 206 23.66 5.72 -10.93
C ASP A 206 24.89 6.56 -11.37
N ASP A 207 24.73 7.64 -12.14
CA ASP A 207 25.87 8.37 -12.75
C ASP A 207 26.21 9.76 -12.15
N ASP A 208 25.54 10.23 -11.08
CA ASP A 208 25.73 11.61 -10.56
C ASP A 208 26.39 11.73 -9.17
N ASP A 209 27.16 10.72 -8.71
CA ASP A 209 27.82 10.72 -7.39
C ASP A 209 29.37 10.72 -7.45
N ASP A 210 29.98 11.34 -8.46
CA ASP A 210 31.45 11.54 -8.54
C ASP A 210 31.86 13.01 -8.76
N GLU A 211 31.58 13.89 -7.79
CA GLU A 211 32.36 15.13 -7.64
C GLU A 211 32.03 15.89 -6.33
N SER A 212 32.47 15.41 -5.16
CA SER A 212 32.66 16.30 -3.99
C SER A 212 33.39 15.66 -2.81
N GLU A 213 34.61 15.17 -3.00
CA GLU A 213 35.50 14.91 -1.87
C GLU A 213 36.95 15.35 -2.11
N GLU A 214 37.13 16.59 -2.56
CA GLU A 214 38.44 17.24 -2.46
C GLU A 214 38.25 18.69 -2.00
N ARG A 215 38.23 18.89 -0.68
CA ARG A 215 38.63 20.13 0.04
C ARG A 215 38.26 20.05 1.53
N ARG A 216 39.17 19.51 2.37
CA ARG A 216 39.47 20.10 3.70
C ARG A 216 40.66 19.44 4.40
N ALA A 217 41.82 20.05 4.21
CA ALA A 217 42.87 20.23 5.22
C ALA A 217 43.24 21.74 5.16
N PRO A 218 43.77 22.39 6.21
CA PRO A 218 44.49 21.86 7.38
C PRO A 218 43.78 22.06 8.73
#